data_AF-A0A4V2BHU1-F1
#
_entry.id   AF-A0A4V2BHU1-F1
#
_cell.length_a   1.000
_cell.length_b   1.000
_cell.length_c   1.000
_cell.angle_alpha   90.00
_cell.angle_beta   90.00
_cell.angle_gamma   90.00
#
_symmetry.space_group_name_H-M   'P 1'
#
loop_
_entity.id
_entity.type
_entity.pdbx_description
1 polymer ?
#
loop_
_entity_poly.entity_id
_entity_poly.type
_entity_poly.pdbx_seq_one_letter_code
_entity_poly.pdbx_strand_id
1 'polypeptide(L)'
;LGDRNLGRVASRAMMGLGRTGSSASNGSGDYALAFSTADSVRRAHDASRLATTELANAEMSAVFQASVDAVEEAVYNSLFMATTVTGNGNTAEAIPLERVREVLVRHGVQGPSPSPASGDNR
;
A
#
# COMPACT_ATOMS: atom_id res chain seq x y z
N LEU A 1 4.28 -8.36 15.52
CA LEU A 1 3.34 -9.40 15.02
C LEU A 1 4.11 -10.69 14.79
N GLY A 2 3.58 -11.84 15.19
CA GLY A 2 4.15 -13.16 14.91
C GLY A 2 3.72 -13.70 13.56
N ASP A 3 4.24 -14.89 13.22
CA ASP A 3 4.17 -15.50 11.88
C ASP A 3 2.74 -15.61 11.35
N ARG A 4 1.80 -16.15 12.14
CA ARG A 4 0.39 -16.28 11.74
C ARG A 4 -0.24 -14.94 11.38
N ASN A 5 -0.04 -13.90 12.20
CA ASN A 5 -0.64 -12.60 11.94
C ASN A 5 0.06 -11.86 10.79
N LEU A 6 1.36 -12.08 10.58
CA LEU A 6 2.07 -11.58 9.41
C LEU A 6 1.58 -12.24 8.12
N GLY A 7 1.32 -13.54 8.10
CA GLY A 7 0.70 -14.21 6.96
C GLY A 7 -0.68 -13.64 6.63
N ARG A 8 -1.47 -13.31 7.67
CA ARG A 8 -2.75 -12.61 7.49
C ARG A 8 -2.55 -11.21 6.91
N VAL A 9 -1.59 -10.43 7.41
CA VAL A 9 -1.26 -9.10 6.84
C VAL A 9 -0.84 -9.22 5.37
N ALA A 10 0.08 -10.12 5.03
CA ALA A 10 0.54 -10.30 3.66
C ALA A 10 -0.61 -10.60 2.69
N SER A 11 -1.57 -11.47 3.08
CA SER A 11 -2.74 -11.75 2.24
C SER A 11 -3.64 -10.54 1.99
N ARG A 12 -3.61 -9.49 2.83
CA ARG A 12 -4.41 -8.27 2.62
C ARG A 12 -3.83 -7.38 1.53
N ALA A 13 -2.55 -7.54 1.17
CA ALA A 13 -1.98 -6.83 0.02
C ALA A 13 -2.78 -7.11 -1.27
N MET A 14 -3.27 -8.34 -1.44
CA MET A 14 -4.09 -8.71 -2.60
C MET A 14 -5.42 -7.96 -2.66
N MET A 15 -6.00 -7.60 -1.51
CA MET A 15 -7.21 -6.77 -1.49
C MET A 15 -6.92 -5.33 -1.94
N GLY A 16 -5.75 -4.78 -1.57
CA GLY A 16 -5.29 -3.49 -2.06
C GLY A 16 -5.09 -3.47 -3.58
N LEU A 17 -4.42 -4.50 -4.12
CA LEU A 17 -4.29 -4.70 -5.58
C LEU A 17 -5.64 -4.82 -6.28
N GLY A 18 -6.60 -5.51 -5.66
CA GLY A 18 -7.96 -5.63 -6.20
C GLY A 18 -8.67 -4.28 -6.32
N ARG A 19 -8.48 -3.37 -5.35
CA ARG A 19 -9.07 -2.01 -5.38
C ARG A 19 -8.49 -1.14 -6.49
N THR A 20 -7.25 -1.40 -6.92
CA THR A 20 -6.65 -0.70 -8.06
C THR A 20 -7.04 -1.30 -9.41
N GLY A 21 -7.93 -2.28 -9.45
CA GLY A 21 -8.45 -2.90 -10.67
C GLY A 21 -7.69 -4.14 -11.15
N SER A 22 -6.75 -4.68 -10.36
CA SER A 22 -6.12 -5.96 -10.69
C SER A 22 -7.10 -7.11 -10.53
N SER A 23 -7.13 -8.00 -11.54
CA SER A 23 -7.86 -9.27 -11.49
C SER A 23 -6.96 -10.48 -11.21
N ALA A 24 -5.68 -10.26 -10.89
CA ALA A 24 -4.66 -11.31 -10.75
C ALA A 24 -4.67 -12.27 -11.95
N SER A 25 -4.55 -11.71 -13.16
CA SER A 25 -4.63 -12.46 -14.42
C SER A 25 -3.59 -13.60 -14.48
N ASN A 26 -3.83 -14.61 -15.32
CA ASN A 26 -2.98 -15.82 -15.38
C ASN A 26 -1.48 -15.55 -15.63
N GLY A 27 -1.14 -14.45 -16.32
CA GLY A 27 0.26 -14.07 -16.55
C GLY A 27 0.89 -13.22 -15.43
N SER A 28 0.12 -12.85 -14.40
CA SER A 28 0.54 -12.00 -13.30
C SER A 28 1.28 -12.81 -12.23
N GLY A 29 2.40 -12.28 -11.75
CA GLY A 29 3.22 -12.87 -10.69
C GLY A 29 3.08 -12.11 -9.37
N ASP A 30 1.88 -12.12 -8.78
CA ASP A 30 1.59 -11.33 -7.59
C ASP A 30 2.01 -12.04 -6.29
N TYR A 31 2.99 -11.47 -5.58
CA TYR A 31 3.47 -11.97 -4.28
C TYR A 31 3.49 -10.87 -3.23
N ALA A 32 3.22 -11.23 -1.97
CA ALA A 32 3.27 -10.32 -0.83
C ALA A 32 4.12 -10.89 0.30
N LEU A 33 4.99 -10.05 0.85
CA LEU A 33 5.83 -10.35 2.00
C LEU A 33 5.52 -9.36 3.11
N ALA A 34 5.27 -9.86 4.31
CA ALA A 34 5.05 -9.03 5.51
C ALA A 34 6.06 -9.43 6.59
N PHE A 35 6.66 -8.43 7.23
CA PHE A 35 7.58 -8.61 8.34
C PHE A 35 7.27 -7.60 9.45
N SER A 36 7.72 -7.91 10.66
CA SER A 36 7.54 -7.06 11.84
C SER A 36 8.90 -6.57 12.32
N THR A 37 9.02 -5.27 12.57
CA THR A 37 10.23 -4.66 13.15
C THR A 37 10.19 -4.57 14.67
N ALA A 38 9.05 -4.89 15.31
CA ALA A 38 8.91 -4.87 16.76
C ALA A 38 9.87 -5.85 17.47
N ASP A 39 10.61 -5.34 18.45
CA ASP A 39 11.59 -6.13 19.21
C ASP A 39 10.95 -7.27 20.00
N SER A 40 9.69 -7.09 20.45
CA SER A 40 8.93 -8.08 21.21
C SER A 40 8.60 -9.37 20.44
N VAL A 41 8.86 -9.40 19.13
CA VAL A 41 8.66 -10.60 18.27
C VAL A 41 9.93 -10.99 17.52
N ARG A 42 11.05 -10.33 17.82
CA ARG A 42 12.33 -10.61 17.16
C ARG A 42 12.80 -12.02 17.53
N ARG A 43 13.26 -12.78 16.54
CA ARG A 43 13.76 -14.14 16.72
C ARG A 43 15.28 -14.12 16.69
N ALA A 44 15.92 -14.40 17.82
CA ALA A 44 17.36 -14.65 17.85
C ALA A 44 17.66 -16.03 17.24
N HIS A 45 18.74 -16.11 16.47
CA HIS A 45 19.09 -17.30 15.69
C HIS A 45 19.42 -18.52 16.57
N ASP A 46 19.98 -18.28 17.75
CA ASP A 46 20.47 -19.27 18.71
C ASP A 46 19.54 -19.48 19.91
N ALA A 47 18.33 -18.89 19.89
CA ALA A 47 17.39 -19.01 20.98
C ALA A 47 16.83 -20.45 21.09
N SER A 48 17.06 -21.07 22.25
CA SER A 48 16.45 -22.37 22.59
C SER A 48 14.94 -22.29 22.82
N ARG A 49 14.43 -21.09 23.15
CA ARG A 49 13.00 -20.80 23.29
C ARG A 49 12.71 -19.36 22.87
N LEU A 50 11.58 -19.15 22.22
CA LEU A 50 11.05 -17.83 21.89
C LEU A 50 9.92 -17.47 22.87
N ALA A 51 9.96 -16.26 23.41
CA ALA A 51 8.85 -15.64 24.11
C ALA A 51 8.51 -14.36 23.35
N THR A 52 7.29 -14.28 22.81
CA THR A 52 6.85 -13.14 22.01
C THR A 52 5.66 -12.44 22.65
N THR A 53 5.57 -11.12 22.46
CA THR A 53 4.37 -10.33 22.79
C THR A 53 3.79 -9.76 21.51
N GLU A 54 2.51 -10.03 21.27
CA GLU A 54 1.83 -9.77 20.01
C GLU A 54 0.44 -9.16 20.22
N LEU A 55 -0.07 -8.48 19.18
CA LEU A 55 -1.45 -8.03 19.17
C LEU A 55 -2.41 -9.23 19.19
N ALA A 56 -3.42 -9.12 20.04
CA ALA A 56 -4.52 -10.06 20.04
C ALA A 56 -5.28 -9.99 18.71
N ASN A 57 -5.93 -11.10 18.32
CA ASN A 57 -6.66 -11.18 17.05
C ASN A 57 -7.74 -10.09 16.91
N ALA A 58 -8.34 -9.65 18.01
CA ALA A 58 -9.38 -8.61 18.03
C ALA A 58 -8.84 -7.24 17.58
N GLU A 59 -7.57 -6.95 17.84
CA GLU A 59 -6.92 -5.67 17.51
C GLU A 59 -6.37 -5.64 16.06
N MET A 60 -6.43 -6.76 15.33
CA MET A 60 -5.80 -6.86 14.01
C MET A 60 -6.57 -6.13 12.90
N SER A 61 -7.86 -5.82 13.12
CA SER A 61 -8.71 -5.22 12.08
C SER A 61 -8.15 -3.90 11.57
N ALA A 62 -7.66 -3.03 12.46
CA ALA A 62 -7.05 -1.76 12.07
C ALA A 62 -5.76 -1.96 11.25
N VAL A 63 -4.92 -2.93 11.64
CA VAL A 63 -3.70 -3.27 10.89
C VAL A 63 -4.01 -3.80 9.50
N PHE A 64 -5.07 -4.63 9.38
CA PHE A 64 -5.51 -5.13 8.08
C PHE A 64 -6.00 -4.02 7.18
N GLN A 65 -6.86 -3.13 7.70
CA GLN A 65 -7.36 -1.99 6.92
C GLN A 65 -6.21 -1.11 6.44
N ALA A 66 -5.30 -0.74 7.36
CA ALA A 66 -4.12 0.05 7.02
C ALA A 66 -3.23 -0.63 5.98
N SER A 67 -3.10 -1.96 6.02
CA SER A 67 -2.32 -2.71 5.03
C SER A 67 -2.96 -2.69 3.64
N VAL A 68 -4.30 -2.75 3.56
CA VAL A 68 -5.04 -2.63 2.30
C VAL A 68 -4.86 -1.23 1.72
N ASP A 69 -5.09 -0.20 2.54
CA ASP A 69 -5.02 1.19 2.11
C ASP A 69 -3.60 1.57 1.68
N ALA A 70 -2.58 1.11 2.41
CA ALA A 70 -1.18 1.35 2.07
C ALA A 70 -0.77 0.70 0.73
N VAL A 71 -1.27 -0.49 0.41
CA VAL A 71 -0.96 -1.16 -0.87
C VAL A 71 -1.68 -0.48 -2.02
N GLU A 72 -2.95 -0.12 -1.84
CA GLU A 72 -3.74 0.64 -2.82
C GLU A 72 -3.04 1.97 -3.16
N GLU A 73 -2.64 2.73 -2.15
CA GLU A 73 -1.93 4.00 -2.34
C GLU A 73 -0.55 3.81 -2.97
N ALA A 74 0.21 2.77 -2.57
CA ALA A 74 1.52 2.48 -3.15
C ALA A 74 1.46 2.20 -4.66
N VAL A 75 0.44 1.48 -5.12
CA VAL A 75 0.21 1.26 -6.56
C VAL A 75 -0.07 2.58 -7.27
N TYR A 76 -0.96 3.41 -6.74
CA TYR A 76 -1.24 4.72 -7.34
C TYR A 76 0.00 5.63 -7.37
N ASN A 77 0.77 5.65 -6.29
CA ASN A 77 2.03 6.39 -6.22
C ASN A 77 3.04 5.89 -7.27
N SER A 78 3.12 4.57 -7.51
CA SER A 78 3.99 4.02 -8.55
C SER A 78 3.63 4.55 -9.95
N LEU A 79 2.33 4.70 -10.26
CA LEU A 79 1.86 5.24 -11.53
C LEU A 79 2.10 6.75 -11.63
N PHE A 80 1.83 7.49 -10.56
CA PHE A 80 1.93 8.95 -10.55
C PHE A 80 3.37 9.46 -10.54
N MET A 81 4.31 8.66 -10.01
CA MET A 81 5.74 8.98 -9.98
C MET A 81 6.51 8.37 -11.15
N ALA A 82 5.88 7.52 -11.97
CA ALA A 82 6.53 6.94 -13.13
C ALA A 82 6.92 8.01 -14.15
N THR A 83 8.08 7.83 -14.77
CA THR A 83 8.55 8.65 -15.90
C THR A 83 8.44 7.84 -17.19
N THR A 84 8.27 8.51 -18.33
CA THR A 84 8.33 7.84 -19.64
C THR A 84 9.70 7.20 -19.84
N VAL A 85 9.73 5.93 -20.24
CA VAL A 85 10.95 5.16 -20.51
C VAL A 85 10.87 4.53 -21.89
N THR A 86 11.97 4.61 -22.65
CA THR A 86 12.14 3.91 -23.93
C THR A 86 13.23 2.85 -23.79
N GLY A 87 12.93 1.61 -24.20
CA GLY A 87 13.85 0.48 -24.13
C GLY A 87 13.37 -0.69 -24.97
N ASN A 88 14.32 -1.50 -25.49
CA ASN A 88 14.04 -2.67 -26.32
C ASN A 88 13.04 -2.40 -27.48
N GLY A 89 13.18 -1.24 -28.14
CA GLY A 89 12.31 -0.83 -29.26
C GLY A 89 10.89 -0.39 -28.87
N ASN A 90 10.56 -0.32 -27.58
CA ASN A 90 9.25 0.11 -27.08
C ASN A 90 9.37 1.34 -26.16
N THR A 91 8.28 2.10 -26.06
CA THR A 91 8.16 3.21 -25.10
C THR A 91 6.97 2.95 -24.19
N ALA A 92 7.19 3.06 -22.87
CA ALA A 92 6.15 3.07 -21.86
C ALA A 92 6.00 4.51 -21.36
N GLU A 93 4.83 5.11 -21.59
CA GLU A 93 4.54 6.50 -21.22
C GLU A 93 4.14 6.62 -19.75
N ALA A 94 4.59 7.69 -19.10
CA ALA A 94 4.04 8.10 -17.81
C ALA A 94 2.56 8.46 -17.94
N ILE A 95 1.79 8.24 -16.88
CA ILE A 95 0.38 8.62 -16.87
C ILE A 95 0.23 10.16 -16.88
N PRO A 96 -0.59 10.74 -17.77
CA PRO A 96 -0.77 12.19 -17.82
C PRO A 96 -1.59 12.68 -16.61
N LEU A 97 -0.92 13.22 -15.58
CA LEU A 97 -1.54 13.60 -14.30
C LEU A 97 -2.70 14.61 -14.44
N GLU A 98 -2.58 15.60 -15.33
CA GLU A 98 -3.67 16.56 -15.56
C GLU A 98 -4.91 15.88 -16.11
N ARG A 99 -4.73 14.91 -17.01
CA ARG A 99 -5.85 14.14 -17.56
C ARG A 99 -6.51 13.27 -16.49
N VAL A 100 -5.72 12.70 -15.57
CA VAL A 100 -6.25 11.97 -14.41
C VAL A 100 -7.12 12.90 -13.55
N ARG A 101 -6.64 14.11 -13.23
CA ARG A 101 -7.41 15.11 -12.45
C ARG A 101 -8.73 15.46 -13.12
N GLU A 102 -8.72 15.72 -14.43
CA GLU A 102 -9.93 16.01 -15.19
C GLU A 102 -10.96 14.87 -15.11
N VAL A 103 -10.50 13.62 -15.22
CA VAL A 103 -11.35 12.44 -15.11
C VAL A 103 -11.93 12.33 -13.70
N LEU A 104 -11.11 12.51 -12.67
CA LEU A 104 -11.57 12.49 -11.27
C LEU A 104 -12.67 13.54 -11.02
N VAL A 105 -12.47 14.78 -11.46
CA VAL A 105 -13.46 15.87 -11.34
C VAL A 105 -14.76 15.51 -12.06
N ARG A 106 -14.67 14.96 -13.28
CA ARG A 106 -15.84 14.51 -14.05
C ARG A 106 -16.67 13.45 -13.32
N HIS A 107 -16.03 12.64 -12.49
CA HIS A 107 -16.67 11.63 -11.66
C HIS A 107 -17.00 12.11 -10.23
N GLY A 108 -16.92 13.42 -9.97
CA GLY A 108 -17.30 14.02 -8.69
C GLY A 108 -16.25 13.91 -7.59
N VAL A 109 -15.03 13.45 -7.91
CA VAL A 109 -13.91 13.42 -6.98
C VAL A 109 -13.19 14.77 -7.04
N GLN A 110 -13.40 15.59 -6.02
CA GLN A 110 -12.71 16.88 -5.88
C GLN A 110 -11.47 16.72 -5.00
N GLY A 111 -10.42 17.46 -5.31
CA GLY A 111 -9.25 17.55 -4.44
C GLY A 111 -9.62 18.14 -3.08
N PRO A 112 -8.78 17.96 -2.04
CA PRO A 112 -9.02 18.58 -0.75
C PRO A 112 -9.21 20.09 -0.94
N SER A 113 -10.23 20.66 -0.29
CA SER A 113 -10.40 22.11 -0.25
C SER A 113 -9.09 22.73 0.27
N PRO A 114 -8.60 23.83 -0.33
CA PRO A 114 -7.40 24.49 0.18
C PRO A 114 -7.62 24.77 1.67
N SER A 115 -6.67 24.29 2.50
CA SER A 115 -6.69 24.61 3.93
C SER A 115 -6.77 26.13 4.06
N PRO A 116 -7.66 26.70 4.88
CA PRO A 116 -7.72 28.14 5.05
C PRO A 116 -6.31 28.59 5.41
N ALA A 117 -5.74 29.48 4.59
CA ALA A 117 -4.45 30.09 4.88
C ALA A 117 -4.51 30.52 6.34
N SER A 118 -3.59 29.99 7.17
CA SER A 118 -3.45 30.42 8.55
C SER A 118 -3.30 31.93 8.49
N GLY A 119 -4.39 32.62 8.81
CA GLY A 119 -4.42 34.07 8.82
C GLY A 119 -3.35 34.50 9.78
N ASP A 120 -2.28 35.05 9.22
CA ASP A 120 -1.34 35.89 9.92
C ASP A 120 -2.17 36.98 10.61
N ASN A 121 -2.33 36.82 11.93
CA ASN A 121 -2.95 37.81 12.78
C ASN A 121 -2.14 37.86 14.07
N ARG A 122 -1.07 38.65 13.99
CA ARG A 122 -0.35 39.42 15.03
C ARG A 122 1.13 39.09 15.14
#